data_AF-A0A3S3P0W2-F1
#
_entry.id   AF-A0A3S3P0W2-F1
#
_cell.length_a   1.000
_cell.length_b   1.000
_cell.length_c   1.000
_cell.angle_alpha   90.00
_cell.angle_beta   90.00
_cell.angle_gamma   90.00
#
_symmetry.space_group_name_H-M   'P 1'
#
loop_
_entity.id
_entity.type
_entity.pdbx_description
1 polymer ?
#
loop_
_entity_poly.entity_id
_entity_poly.type
_entity_poly.pdbx_seq_one_letter_code
_entity_poly.pdbx_strand_id
1 'polypeptide(L)'
;KKQCKIGNRALALEFKCGKTQIDNIIKNEEEIRKQYEDFKDSSRKRVKQLTINNKINDAVFEFCIKARSKNITISGPMLQSKARDYAEIIGEDFKASN
;
A
#
# COMPACT_ATOMS: atom_id res chain seq x y z
N LYS A 1 -5.10 -35.59 15.59
CA LYS A 1 -3.73 -35.27 16.04
C LYS A 1 -3.78 -33.91 16.74
N LYS A 2 -3.39 -33.82 18.02
CA LYS A 2 -3.31 -32.51 18.72
C LYS A 2 -2.14 -31.77 18.10
N GLN A 3 -2.41 -30.74 17.29
CA GLN A 3 -1.36 -29.85 16.78
C GLN A 3 -0.69 -29.21 18.01
N CYS A 4 0.59 -29.50 18.23
CA CYS A 4 1.37 -28.81 19.26
C CYS A 4 1.49 -27.35 18.77
N LYS A 5 0.68 -26.45 19.34
CA LYS A 5 0.68 -25.04 18.92
C LYS A 5 1.97 -24.41 19.43
N ILE A 6 2.91 -24.15 18.53
CA ILE A 6 4.09 -23.32 18.79
C ILE A 6 3.58 -21.95 19.26
N GLY A 7 4.07 -21.47 20.40
CA GLY A 7 3.62 -20.18 20.94
C GLY A 7 4.14 -19.01 20.11
N ASN A 8 3.39 -17.91 20.05
CA ASN A 8 3.73 -16.74 19.23
C ASN A 8 5.12 -16.14 19.54
N ARG A 9 5.63 -16.29 20.77
CA ARG A 9 7.00 -15.90 21.12
C ARG A 9 8.07 -16.76 20.43
N ALA A 10 7.84 -18.06 20.32
CA ALA A 10 8.76 -18.97 19.63
C ALA A 10 8.75 -18.69 18.12
N LEU A 11 7.58 -18.45 17.53
CA LEU A 11 7.46 -18.02 16.14
C LEU A 11 8.18 -16.68 15.88
N ALA A 12 8.05 -15.71 16.80
CA ALA A 12 8.73 -14.43 16.67
C ALA A 12 10.26 -14.57 16.64
N LEU A 13 10.81 -15.47 17.46
CA LEU A 13 12.25 -15.79 17.48
C LEU A 13 12.69 -16.49 16.20
N GLU A 14 11.92 -17.48 15.73
CA GLU A 14 12.19 -18.24 14.51
C GLU A 14 12.24 -17.34 13.28
N PHE A 15 11.22 -16.47 13.12
CA PHE A 15 11.10 -15.55 11.99
C PHE A 15 11.84 -14.22 12.20
N LYS A 16 12.55 -14.06 13.32
CA LYS A 16 13.33 -12.85 13.68
C LYS A 16 12.50 -11.57 13.53
N CYS A 17 11.28 -11.58 14.05
CA CYS A 17 10.32 -10.49 13.93
C CYS A 17 9.69 -10.15 15.29
N GLY A 18 8.96 -9.04 15.36
CA GLY A 18 8.29 -8.63 16.59
C GLY A 18 7.10 -9.54 16.91
N LYS A 19 6.87 -9.83 18.20
CA LYS A 19 5.68 -10.60 18.64
C LYS A 19 4.38 -10.00 18.10
N THR A 20 4.25 -8.67 18.11
CA THR A 20 3.09 -7.95 17.57
C THR A 20 2.88 -8.22 16.08
N GLN A 21 3.95 -8.46 15.30
CA GLN A 21 3.83 -8.82 13.88
C GLN A 21 3.25 -10.22 13.73
N ILE A 22 3.73 -11.19 14.51
CA ILE A 22 3.15 -12.54 14.57
C ILE A 22 1.67 -12.48 14.98
N ASP A 23 1.35 -11.73 16.03
CA ASP A 23 -0.03 -11.59 16.52
C ASP A 23 -0.94 -10.98 15.43
N ASN A 24 -0.46 -9.97 14.70
CA ASN A 24 -1.20 -9.34 13.59
C ASN A 24 -1.36 -10.27 12.38
N ILE A 25 -0.35 -11.10 12.06
CA ILE A 25 -0.44 -12.08 10.97
C ILE A 25 -1.48 -13.13 11.31
N ILE A 26 -1.45 -13.68 12.53
CA ILE A 26 -2.43 -14.69 12.98
C ILE A 26 -3.84 -14.09 13.00
N LYS A 27 -3.99 -12.87 13.50
CA LYS A 27 -5.29 -12.18 13.54
C LYS A 27 -5.91 -11.98 12.14
N ASN A 28 -5.07 -11.77 11.12
CA ASN A 28 -5.50 -11.49 9.74
C ASN A 28 -5.18 -12.65 8.79
N GLU A 29 -5.01 -13.88 9.29
CA GLU A 29 -4.51 -15.02 8.50
C GLU A 29 -5.38 -15.30 7.26
N GLU A 30 -6.70 -15.29 7.43
CA GLU A 30 -7.65 -15.57 6.33
C GLU A 30 -7.55 -14.52 5.22
N GLU A 31 -7.49 -13.24 5.58
CA GLU A 31 -7.37 -12.14 4.61
C GLU A 31 -6.02 -12.21 3.88
N ILE A 32 -4.93 -12.51 4.60
CA ILE A 32 -3.61 -12.68 3.98
C ILE A 32 -3.61 -13.86 3.00
N ARG A 33 -4.25 -14.98 3.36
CA ARG A 33 -4.35 -16.17 2.49
C ARG A 33 -5.19 -15.87 1.25
N LYS A 34 -6.35 -15.25 1.42
CA LYS A 34 -7.20 -14.83 0.31
C LYS A 34 -6.46 -13.88 -0.62
N GLN A 35 -5.77 -12.87 -0.08
CA GLN A 35 -4.97 -11.95 -0.87
C GLN A 35 -3.88 -12.67 -1.66
N TYR A 36 -3.23 -13.69 -1.08
CA TYR A 36 -2.23 -14.49 -1.78
C TYR A 36 -2.83 -15.32 -2.92
N GLU A 37 -3.99 -15.94 -2.71
CA GLU A 37 -4.71 -16.72 -3.72
C GLU A 37 -5.27 -15.86 -4.86
N ASP A 38 -5.81 -14.68 -4.55
CA ASP A 38 -6.37 -13.73 -5.51
C ASP A 38 -5.30 -12.95 -6.30
N PHE A 39 -4.02 -13.04 -5.89
CA PHE A 39 -2.97 -12.18 -6.41
C PHE A 39 -2.47 -12.60 -7.80
N LYS A 40 -2.63 -11.72 -8.80
CA LYS A 40 -2.19 -11.98 -10.19
C LYS A 40 -0.72 -11.62 -10.47
N ASP A 41 -0.08 -10.80 -9.64
CA ASP A 41 1.28 -10.30 -9.87
C ASP A 41 2.25 -10.74 -8.75
N SER A 42 2.96 -11.85 -8.98
CA SER A 42 3.91 -12.41 -8.01
C SER A 42 5.11 -11.49 -7.69
N SER A 43 5.32 -10.40 -8.46
CA SER A 43 6.43 -9.48 -8.25
C SER A 43 6.16 -8.44 -7.14
N ARG A 44 4.89 -8.20 -6.78
CA ARG A 44 4.51 -7.14 -5.84
C ARG A 44 4.67 -7.63 -4.39
N LYS A 45 5.66 -7.08 -3.69
CA LYS A 45 5.97 -7.44 -2.29
C LYS A 45 4.93 -6.97 -1.24
N ARG A 46 4.11 -5.96 -1.54
CA ARG A 46 3.18 -5.34 -0.56
C ARG A 46 1.87 -4.92 -1.22
N VAL A 47 0.77 -4.96 -0.47
CA VAL A 47 -0.50 -4.35 -0.88
C VAL A 47 -0.43 -2.84 -0.65
N LYS A 48 -0.94 -2.05 -1.61
CA LYS A 48 -1.10 -0.60 -1.47
C LYS A 48 -2.08 -0.35 -0.32
N GLN A 49 -1.59 0.28 0.75
CA GLN A 49 -2.44 0.68 1.87
C GLN A 49 -3.32 1.86 1.43
N LEU A 50 -4.61 1.77 1.75
CA LEU A 50 -5.53 2.87 1.52
C LEU A 50 -5.20 4.01 2.51
N THR A 51 -4.99 5.21 1.99
CA THR A 51 -4.75 6.43 2.76
C THR A 51 -5.92 7.39 2.62
N ILE A 52 -6.01 8.40 3.49
CA ILE A 52 -7.01 9.48 3.39
C ILE A 52 -6.93 10.15 2.00
N ASN A 53 -5.72 10.25 1.44
CA ASN A 53 -5.43 10.94 0.18
C ASN A 53 -5.62 10.06 -1.06
N ASN A 54 -6.28 8.90 -0.97
CA ASN A 54 -6.38 7.97 -2.11
C ASN A 54 -7.02 8.60 -3.34
N LYS A 55 -8.07 9.41 -3.16
CA LYS A 55 -8.74 10.09 -4.29
C LYS A 55 -7.75 10.96 -5.08
N ILE A 56 -6.90 11.69 -4.37
CA ILE A 56 -5.85 12.53 -4.97
C ILE A 56 -4.78 11.64 -5.60
N ASN A 57 -4.30 10.62 -4.89
CA ASN A 57 -3.28 9.69 -5.39
C ASN A 57 -3.70 9.02 -6.70
N ASP A 58 -4.96 8.58 -6.79
CA ASP A 58 -5.48 7.89 -7.96
C ASP A 58 -5.65 8.87 -9.13
N ALA A 59 -6.15 10.09 -8.90
CA ALA A 59 -6.24 11.12 -9.94
C ALA A 59 -4.86 11.53 -10.49
N VAL A 60 -3.87 11.69 -9.60
CA VAL A 60 -2.49 12.00 -9.96
C VAL A 60 -1.84 10.83 -10.71
N PHE A 61 -2.09 9.59 -10.31
CA PHE A 61 -1.60 8.41 -11.00
C PHE A 61 -2.16 8.30 -12.43
N GLU A 62 -3.44 8.57 -12.63
CA GLU A 62 -4.07 8.64 -13.96
C GLU A 62 -3.46 9.74 -14.84
N PHE A 63 -3.17 10.91 -14.25
CA PHE A 63 -2.42 11.96 -14.94
C PHE A 63 -1.03 11.46 -15.37
N CYS A 64 -0.32 10.73 -14.50
CA CYS A 64 0.98 10.15 -14.83
C CYS A 64 0.92 9.18 -16.00
N ILE A 65 -0.05 8.26 -16.00
CA ILE A 65 -0.24 7.31 -17.10
C ILE A 65 -0.47 8.06 -18.42
N LYS A 66 -1.34 9.07 -18.42
CA LYS A 66 -1.67 9.87 -19.61
C LYS A 66 -0.50 10.71 -20.12
N ALA A 67 0.38 11.19 -19.24
CA ALA A 67 1.57 11.91 -19.66
C ALA A 67 2.63 10.96 -20.24
N ARG A 68 2.83 9.80 -19.60
CA ARG A 68 3.78 8.79 -20.07
C ARG A 68 3.38 8.19 -21.41
N SER A 69 2.08 8.02 -21.67
CA SER A 69 1.60 7.58 -23.00
C SER A 69 1.91 8.59 -24.11
N LYS A 70 2.18 9.85 -23.75
CA LYS A 70 2.62 10.92 -24.65
C LYS A 70 4.13 11.13 -24.62
N ASN A 71 4.89 10.24 -23.98
CA ASN A 71 6.34 10.37 -23.75
C ASN A 71 6.74 11.66 -23.03
N ILE A 72 5.84 12.23 -22.23
CA ILE A 72 6.12 13.41 -21.42
C ILE A 72 6.71 12.94 -20.09
N THR A 73 7.88 13.46 -19.74
CA THR A 73 8.49 13.22 -18.44
C THR A 73 7.85 14.10 -17.38
N ILE A 74 7.43 13.52 -16.26
CA ILE A 74 6.87 14.25 -15.12
C ILE A 74 7.93 14.38 -14.05
N SER A 75 8.25 15.61 -13.67
CA SER A 75 9.11 15.90 -12.52
C SER A 75 8.32 15.85 -11.20
N GLY A 76 9.02 15.70 -10.08
CA GLY A 76 8.42 15.76 -8.75
C GLY A 76 7.59 17.05 -8.52
N PRO A 77 8.12 18.25 -8.82
CA PRO A 77 7.36 19.49 -8.70
C PRO A 77 6.07 19.55 -9.55
N MET A 78 6.10 19.01 -10.77
CA MET A 78 4.90 18.92 -11.61
C MET A 78 3.84 18.01 -10.96
N LEU A 79 4.28 16.89 -10.39
CA LEU A 79 3.40 15.96 -9.68
C LEU A 79 2.77 16.62 -8.45
N GLN A 80 3.57 17.32 -7.65
CA GLN A 80 3.10 18.04 -6.47
C GLN A 80 2.11 19.15 -6.84
N SER A 81 2.39 19.91 -7.92
CA SER A 81 1.46 20.93 -8.42
C SER A 81 0.13 20.31 -8.81
N LYS A 82 0.16 19.24 -9.61
CA LYS A 82 -1.05 18.56 -10.05
C LYS A 82 -1.86 17.99 -8.88
N ALA A 83 -1.19 17.48 -7.86
CA ALA A 83 -1.84 16.96 -6.67
C ALA A 83 -2.54 18.07 -5.85
N ARG A 84 -1.95 19.27 -5.78
CA ARG A 84 -2.59 20.45 -5.17
C ARG A 84 -3.81 20.91 -5.97
N ASP A 85 -3.71 20.97 -7.30
CA ASP A 85 -4.88 21.30 -8.15
C ASP A 85 -6.06 20.36 -7.86
N TYR A 86 -5.79 19.05 -7.77
CA TYR A 86 -6.82 18.07 -7.49
C TYR A 86 -7.41 18.22 -6.09
N ALA A 87 -6.57 18.54 -5.11
CA ALA A 87 -7.01 18.78 -3.74
C ALA A 87 -7.93 20.01 -3.64
N GLU A 88 -7.59 21.09 -4.34
CA GLU A 88 -8.40 22.30 -4.40
C GLU A 88 -9.79 22.01 -5.00
N ILE A 89 -9.85 21.25 -6.10
CA ILE A 89 -11.11 20.87 -6.76
C ILE A 89 -12.04 20.09 -5.82
N ILE A 90 -11.49 19.23 -4.96
CA ILE A 90 -12.28 18.39 -4.05
C ILE A 90 -12.43 19.00 -2.65
N GLY A 91 -11.83 20.17 -2.40
CA GLY A 91 -11.90 20.87 -1.12
C GLY A 91 -11.10 20.21 0.01
N GLU A 92 -10.04 19.47 -0.30
CA GLU A 92 -9.18 18.78 0.68
C GLU A 92 -7.92 19.63 0.99
N ASP A 93 -7.54 19.75 2.26
CA ASP A 93 -6.26 20.37 2.65
C ASP A 93 -5.11 19.38 2.44
N PHE A 94 -4.55 19.37 1.23
CA PHE A 94 -3.45 18.49 0.85
C PHE A 94 -2.14 19.26 0.64
N LYS A 95 -1.13 18.97 1.45
CA LYS A 95 0.17 19.66 1.41
C LYS A 95 1.09 19.24 0.26
N ALA A 96 0.82 18.11 -0.39
CA ALA A 96 1.68 17.57 -1.46
C ALA A 96 3.17 17.51 -1.09
N SER A 97 3.49 17.18 0.17
CA SER A 97 4.85 16.98 0.65
C SER A 97 5.37 15.63 0.14
N ASN A 98 5.94 15.63 -1.06
CA ASN A 98 6.65 14.48 -1.61
C ASN A 98 8.14 14.79 -1.64
#